data_AF-A0A355R8V7-F1
#
_entry.id   AF-A0A355R8V7-F1
#
_cell.length_a   1.000
_cell.length_b   1.000
_cell.length_c   1.000
_cell.angle_alpha   90.00
_cell.angle_beta   90.00
_cell.angle_gamma   90.00
#
_symmetry.space_group_name_H-M   'P 1'
#
loop_
_entity.id
_entity.type
_entity.pdbx_description
1 polymer ?
#
loop_
_entity_poly.entity_id
_entity_poly.type
_entity_poly.pdbx_seq_one_letter_code
_entity_poly.pdbx_strand_id
1 'polypeptide(L)'
;MKNSPDTPKYFYQTNKLTTVIGNDQKRSILRIGTLPLAESAGKEARSSQLLATDEMDSVLVVSTPDGKQNNHNYTPFGYNDKLPSGSTALGFNGEFILENMHLYLLGQGHRGFSTEMRRFIGPDNAESPFARGGVNAFAYCVNDPVNRKDATGMWSLLKPRTWFRSNQAKLEQRLESMPIIIEKLKKQTAELTTLNKKRKYEGRTVNKRINSAKKNLQKTLDRGLKKEYGINRYVENKDFVYIFPELKKAQQAITDSTPDTYRPTSGHTDSGNMFYAQKKHDDPNDDRNYQFGAVDSNNEMRRPQSK
;
A
#
# COMPACT_ATOMS: atom_id res chain seq x y z
N MET A 1 10.60 58.62 -8.05
CA MET A 1 10.46 57.27 -8.63
C MET A 1 9.79 56.38 -7.59
N LYS A 2 8.71 55.68 -7.95
CA LYS A 2 7.96 54.79 -7.06
C LYS A 2 8.85 53.60 -6.70
N ASN A 3 9.21 53.44 -5.42
CA ASN A 3 9.74 52.17 -4.94
C ASN A 3 8.55 51.21 -4.90
N SER A 4 8.43 50.34 -5.90
CA SER A 4 7.58 49.16 -5.77
C SER A 4 8.06 48.39 -4.53
N PRO A 5 7.16 47.91 -3.65
CA PRO A 5 7.58 47.02 -2.57
C PRO A 5 8.31 45.83 -3.22
N ASP A 6 9.50 45.51 -2.72
CA ASP A 6 10.26 44.37 -3.23
C ASP A 6 9.37 43.12 -3.16
N THR A 7 9.24 42.43 -4.27
CA THR A 7 8.43 41.20 -4.34
C THR A 7 9.19 40.09 -3.61
N PRO A 8 8.56 39.34 -2.69
CA PRO A 8 9.25 38.24 -2.01
C PRO A 8 9.71 37.20 -3.03
N LYS A 9 10.93 36.71 -2.86
CA LYS A 9 11.57 35.70 -3.72
C LYS A 9 11.64 34.36 -2.99
N TYR A 10 11.18 33.31 -3.67
CA TYR A 10 11.15 31.95 -3.15
C TYR A 10 12.12 31.08 -3.94
N PHE A 11 13.04 30.42 -3.24
CA PHE A 11 14.07 29.57 -3.84
C PHE A 11 13.85 28.12 -3.45
N TYR A 12 13.83 27.24 -4.45
CA TYR A 12 13.55 25.83 -4.29
C TYR A 12 14.78 24.99 -4.62
N GLN A 13 14.99 23.92 -3.85
CA GLN A 13 15.95 22.87 -4.15
C GLN A 13 15.23 21.54 -4.06
N THR A 14 15.35 20.71 -5.10
CA THR A 14 14.72 19.38 -5.14
C THR A 14 13.22 19.43 -4.79
N ASN A 15 12.48 20.37 -5.41
CA ASN A 15 11.03 20.57 -5.20
C ASN A 15 10.61 20.99 -3.78
N LYS A 16 11.53 21.46 -2.94
CA LYS A 16 11.25 21.97 -1.60
C LYS A 16 11.76 23.39 -1.42
N LEU A 17 10.99 24.19 -0.68
CA LEU A 17 11.37 25.55 -0.36
C LEU A 17 12.58 25.54 0.58
N THR A 18 13.64 26.22 0.15
CA THR A 18 14.92 26.29 0.87
C THR A 18 15.19 27.70 1.38
N THR A 19 14.92 28.74 0.57
CA THR A 19 15.15 30.12 1.00
C THR A 19 13.98 31.01 0.63
N VAL A 20 13.57 31.87 1.55
CA VAL A 20 12.62 32.96 1.32
C VAL A 20 13.36 34.26 1.57
N ILE A 21 13.35 35.16 0.60
CA ILE A 21 13.91 36.51 0.70
C ILE A 21 12.75 37.49 0.57
N GLY A 22 12.36 38.10 1.68
CA GLY A 22 11.44 39.24 1.71
C GLY A 22 12.19 40.56 1.92
N ASN A 23 11.43 41.63 2.14
CA ASN A 23 11.95 43.00 2.17
C ASN A 23 12.94 43.24 3.33
N ASP A 24 12.69 42.61 4.48
CA ASP A 24 13.50 42.82 5.69
C ASP A 24 13.94 41.51 6.36
N GLN A 25 13.53 40.37 5.80
CA GLN A 25 13.83 39.05 6.37
C GLN A 25 14.28 38.07 5.29
N LYS A 26 15.41 37.44 5.56
CA LYS A 26 15.88 36.26 4.84
C LYS A 26 15.71 35.06 5.75
N ARG A 27 14.97 34.05 5.28
CA ARG A 27 14.82 32.76 5.95
C ARG A 27 15.46 31.68 5.10
N SER A 28 16.32 30.88 5.70
CA SER A 28 16.93 29.71 5.06
C SER A 28 16.63 28.46 5.86
N ILE A 29 16.15 27.43 5.17
CA ILE A 29 15.68 26.17 5.75
C ILE A 29 16.68 25.08 5.40
N LEU A 30 17.18 24.39 6.42
CA LEU A 30 18.00 23.21 6.28
C LEU A 30 17.13 21.95 6.30
N ARG A 31 17.31 21.06 5.31
CA ARG A 31 16.56 19.81 5.18
C ARG A 31 17.47 18.61 4.93
N ILE A 32 17.00 17.44 5.36
CA ILE A 32 17.47 16.13 4.85
C ILE A 32 16.28 15.46 4.16
N GLY A 33 16.36 15.30 2.84
CA GLY A 33 15.21 14.84 2.06
C GLY A 33 14.01 15.79 2.22
N THR A 34 12.88 15.30 2.74
CA THR A 34 11.70 16.13 3.02
C THR A 34 11.72 16.78 4.40
N LEU A 35 12.55 16.25 5.31
CA LEU A 35 12.52 16.57 6.74
C LEU A 35 13.19 17.93 7.00
N PRO A 36 12.46 18.95 7.49
CA PRO A 36 13.07 20.20 7.92
C PRO A 36 13.71 20.03 9.30
N LEU A 37 14.98 20.44 9.42
CA LEU A 37 15.77 20.27 10.65
C LEU A 37 16.06 21.57 11.35
N ALA A 38 16.30 22.63 10.60
CA ALA A 38 16.62 23.94 11.13
C ALA A 38 16.14 25.05 10.20
N GLU A 39 15.88 26.21 10.79
CA GLU A 39 15.55 27.43 10.08
C GLU A 39 16.40 28.57 10.63
N SER A 40 17.09 29.30 9.75
CA SER A 40 17.81 30.52 10.07
C SER A 40 17.01 31.73 9.62
N ALA A 41 16.72 32.65 10.53
CA ALA A 41 16.00 33.89 10.25
C ALA A 41 16.93 35.09 10.46
N GLY A 42 17.59 35.58 9.41
CA GLY A 42 18.47 36.77 9.48
C GLY A 42 19.89 36.55 8.94
N LYS A 43 20.78 37.52 9.21
CA LYS A 43 22.17 37.52 8.72
C LYS A 43 23.16 36.80 9.65
N GLU A 44 22.79 36.57 10.92
CA GLU A 44 23.69 35.99 11.93
C GLU A 44 23.29 34.56 12.31
N ALA A 45 24.27 33.70 12.64
CA ALA A 45 24.03 32.32 13.03
C ALA A 45 23.22 32.17 14.33
N ARG A 46 23.25 33.19 15.22
CA ARG A 46 22.50 33.23 16.49
C ARG A 46 20.97 33.30 16.33
N SER A 47 20.46 33.46 15.12
CA SER A 47 19.02 33.41 14.85
C SER A 47 18.56 32.07 14.23
N SER A 48 19.40 31.04 14.31
CA SER A 48 19.08 29.69 13.82
C SER A 48 18.30 28.90 14.87
N GLN A 49 17.16 28.35 14.47
CA GLN A 49 16.27 27.58 15.31
C GLN A 49 16.24 26.13 14.83
N LEU A 50 16.15 25.18 15.77
CA LEU A 50 16.00 23.76 15.47
C LEU A 50 14.52 23.40 15.40
N LEU A 51 14.17 22.54 14.45
CA LEU A 51 12.80 22.12 14.19
C LEU A 51 12.68 20.64 14.57
N ALA A 52 11.74 20.32 15.45
CA ALA A 52 11.31 18.94 15.70
C ALA A 52 9.99 18.70 14.96
N THR A 53 9.93 17.62 14.18
CA THR A 53 8.80 17.35 13.28
C THR A 53 8.20 15.97 13.52
N ASP A 54 6.95 15.78 13.08
CA ASP A 54 6.31 14.47 13.07
C ASP A 54 6.70 13.62 11.84
N GLU A 55 6.12 12.41 11.76
CA GLU A 55 6.30 11.46 10.65
C GLU A 55 5.82 12.01 9.28
N MET A 56 4.99 13.05 9.29
CA MET A 56 4.44 13.70 8.11
C MET A 56 5.18 15.00 7.77
N ASP A 57 6.32 15.26 8.42
CA ASP A 57 7.17 16.46 8.32
C ASP A 57 6.57 17.73 8.96
N SER A 58 5.44 17.64 9.69
CA SER A 58 4.82 18.79 10.36
C SER A 58 5.70 19.28 11.51
N VAL A 59 5.99 20.58 11.56
CA VAL A 59 6.84 21.18 12.61
C VAL A 59 6.09 21.26 13.93
N LEU A 60 6.42 20.40 14.89
CA LEU A 60 5.80 20.31 16.22
C LEU A 60 6.46 21.23 17.24
N VAL A 61 7.78 21.38 17.20
CA VAL A 61 8.53 22.21 18.16
C VAL A 61 9.56 23.04 17.41
N VAL A 62 9.64 24.31 17.77
CA VAL A 62 10.72 25.21 17.34
C VAL A 62 11.55 25.57 18.55
N SER A 63 12.81 25.12 18.58
CA SER A 63 13.75 25.40 19.66
C SER A 63 14.70 26.52 19.26
N THR A 64 14.71 27.57 20.05
CA THR A 64 15.61 28.72 19.89
C THR A 64 16.97 28.46 20.58
N PRO A 65 18.04 29.17 20.18
CA PRO A 65 19.35 29.07 20.83
C PRO A 65 19.34 29.40 22.32
N ASP A 66 18.42 30.26 22.76
CA ASP A 66 18.25 30.65 24.17
C ASP A 66 17.53 29.59 25.01
N GLY A 67 17.27 28.40 24.44
CA GLY A 67 16.60 27.29 25.11
C GLY A 67 15.08 27.39 25.19
N LYS A 68 14.46 28.44 24.64
CA LYS A 68 12.99 28.55 24.56
C LYS A 68 12.45 27.63 23.47
N GLN A 69 11.32 26.98 23.78
CA GLN A 69 10.61 26.09 22.86
C GLN A 69 9.21 26.62 22.57
N ASN A 70 8.87 26.70 21.28
CA ASN A 70 7.53 27.02 20.81
C ASN A 70 6.88 25.73 20.28
N ASN A 71 5.82 25.28 20.96
CA ASN A 71 5.10 24.06 20.62
C ASN A 71 3.88 24.35 19.73
N HIS A 72 3.70 23.53 18.71
CA HIS A 72 2.61 23.57 17.75
C HIS A 72 1.75 22.31 17.86
N ASN A 73 0.45 22.51 18.12
CA ASN A 73 -0.52 21.42 18.19
C ASN A 73 -1.44 21.53 16.97
N TYR A 74 -1.41 20.52 16.11
CA TYR A 74 -2.21 20.50 14.90
C TYR A 74 -3.47 19.65 15.07
N THR A 75 -4.58 20.15 14.56
CA THR A 75 -5.72 19.29 14.22
C THR A 75 -5.35 18.34 13.07
N PRO A 76 -6.14 17.29 12.78
CA PRO A 76 -5.87 16.38 11.65
C PRO A 76 -5.70 17.08 10.30
N PHE A 77 -6.37 18.21 10.08
CA PHE A 77 -6.28 19.01 8.86
C PHE A 77 -5.23 20.13 8.93
N GLY A 78 -4.35 20.12 9.94
CA GLY A 78 -3.25 21.06 10.06
C GLY A 78 -3.61 22.42 10.66
N TYR A 79 -4.84 22.62 11.15
CA TYR A 79 -5.19 23.86 11.84
C TYR A 79 -4.46 23.97 13.18
N ASN A 80 -3.90 25.15 13.44
CA ASN A 80 -3.27 25.57 14.69
C ASN A 80 -3.50 27.08 14.82
N ASP A 81 -4.03 27.52 15.95
CA ASP A 81 -4.38 28.92 16.24
C ASP A 81 -3.15 29.83 16.42
N LYS A 82 -1.98 29.24 16.70
CA LYS A 82 -0.72 29.96 16.89
C LYS A 82 0.09 30.15 15.60
N LEU A 83 -0.42 29.65 14.47
CA LEU A 83 0.25 29.75 13.17
C LEU A 83 -0.56 30.60 12.20
N PRO A 84 0.10 31.42 11.35
CA PRO A 84 1.54 31.60 11.18
C PRO A 84 2.22 32.24 12.40
N SER A 85 3.46 31.86 12.69
CA SER A 85 4.24 32.43 13.80
C SER A 85 5.52 33.08 13.26
N GLY A 86 5.95 34.18 13.90
CA GLY A 86 7.23 34.80 13.54
C GLY A 86 8.45 33.89 13.76
N SER A 87 8.30 32.81 14.54
CA SER A 87 9.40 31.87 14.80
C SER A 87 9.74 30.97 13.61
N THR A 88 8.75 30.58 12.78
CA THR A 88 9.01 29.66 11.66
C THR A 88 8.10 29.94 10.47
N ALA A 89 8.66 29.83 9.26
CA ALA A 89 7.91 29.92 8.01
C ALA A 89 7.20 28.60 7.63
N LEU A 90 7.49 27.51 8.33
CA LEU A 90 6.97 26.16 8.05
C LEU A 90 5.97 25.72 9.11
N GLY A 91 5.02 24.88 8.73
CA GLY A 91 4.09 24.27 9.68
C GLY A 91 3.68 22.86 9.31
N PHE A 92 2.38 22.65 9.13
CA PHE A 92 1.79 21.39 8.74
C PHE A 92 2.48 20.80 7.50
N ASN A 93 2.82 19.51 7.56
CA ASN A 93 3.53 18.76 6.52
C ASN A 93 4.88 19.33 6.07
N GLY A 94 5.47 20.24 6.85
CA GLY A 94 6.72 20.91 6.52
C GLY A 94 6.58 21.86 5.33
N GLU A 95 5.35 22.29 5.06
CA GLU A 95 5.00 23.19 3.95
C GLU A 95 4.96 24.65 4.42
N PHE A 96 5.18 25.55 3.47
CA PHE A 96 5.24 26.99 3.70
C PHE A 96 3.84 27.57 3.97
N ILE A 97 3.75 28.42 4.99
CA ILE A 97 2.54 29.15 5.35
C ILE A 97 2.62 30.54 4.73
N LEU A 98 1.65 30.87 3.88
CA LEU A 98 1.49 32.24 3.40
C LEU A 98 0.83 33.07 4.51
N GLU A 99 1.64 33.87 5.21
CA GLU A 99 1.25 34.58 6.44
C GLU A 99 -0.06 35.38 6.26
N ASN A 100 -0.15 36.20 5.22
CA ASN A 100 -1.29 37.11 5.00
C ASN A 100 -2.62 36.40 4.73
N MET A 101 -2.59 35.14 4.27
CA MET A 101 -3.79 34.41 3.84
C MET A 101 -4.09 33.18 4.71
N HIS A 102 -3.20 32.83 5.63
CA HIS A 102 -3.30 31.59 6.44
C HIS A 102 -3.47 30.33 5.58
N LEU A 103 -2.76 30.28 4.44
CA LEU A 103 -2.83 29.16 3.50
C LEU A 103 -1.50 28.40 3.47
N TYR A 104 -1.58 27.08 3.39
CA TYR A 104 -0.44 26.26 3.01
C TYR A 104 -0.35 26.17 1.49
N LEU A 105 0.81 26.54 0.94
CA LEU A 105 1.06 26.52 -0.50
C LEU A 105 1.62 25.17 -0.94
N LEU A 106 0.73 24.19 -1.14
CA LEU A 106 1.09 22.82 -1.53
C LEU A 106 1.49 22.76 -3.00
N GLY A 107 2.31 21.77 -3.37
CA GLY A 107 2.75 21.58 -4.75
C GLY A 107 3.60 22.72 -5.28
N GLN A 108 4.43 23.32 -4.42
CA GLN A 108 5.24 24.51 -4.78
C GLN A 108 4.36 25.71 -5.18
N GLY A 109 3.20 25.85 -4.53
CA GLY A 109 2.26 26.93 -4.84
C GLY A 109 1.22 26.56 -5.91
N HIS A 110 1.16 25.30 -6.35
CA HIS A 110 0.11 24.83 -7.27
C HIS A 110 -1.30 25.08 -6.72
N ARG A 111 -1.53 24.78 -5.42
CA ARG A 111 -2.81 25.10 -4.76
C ARG A 111 -2.61 25.58 -3.33
N GLY A 112 -3.40 26.58 -2.97
CA GLY A 112 -3.58 27.00 -1.57
C GLY A 112 -4.52 26.05 -0.84
N PHE A 113 -4.08 25.53 0.31
CA PHE A 113 -4.88 24.74 1.22
C PHE A 113 -5.21 25.56 2.47
N SER A 114 -6.51 25.67 2.77
CA SER A 114 -7.01 26.31 3.98
C SER A 114 -7.24 25.22 5.04
N THR A 115 -6.55 25.35 6.16
CA THR A 115 -6.71 24.43 7.30
C THR A 115 -8.02 24.67 8.04
N GLU A 116 -8.51 25.91 8.06
CA GLU A 116 -9.77 26.30 8.65
C GLU A 116 -10.96 25.70 7.88
N MET A 117 -10.97 25.86 6.55
CA MET A 117 -11.98 25.25 5.69
C MET A 117 -11.73 23.76 5.43
N ARG A 118 -10.54 23.25 5.77
CA ARG A 118 -10.11 21.85 5.59
C ARG A 118 -10.11 21.40 4.13
N ARG A 119 -9.89 22.32 3.19
CA ARG A 119 -9.94 22.06 1.74
C ARG A 119 -9.04 23.00 0.95
N PHE A 120 -8.82 22.66 -0.32
CA PHE A 120 -8.20 23.57 -1.26
C PHE A 120 -9.12 24.75 -1.57
N ILE A 121 -8.53 25.93 -1.79
CA ILE A 121 -9.27 27.14 -2.18
C ILE A 121 -9.53 27.23 -3.69
N GLY A 122 -8.84 26.40 -4.47
CA GLY A 122 -8.99 26.30 -5.92
C GLY A 122 -9.25 24.85 -6.35
N PRO A 123 -10.01 24.64 -7.44
CA PRO A 123 -10.28 23.30 -7.96
C PRO A 123 -9.02 22.68 -8.56
N ASP A 124 -8.90 21.36 -8.43
CA ASP A 124 -7.98 20.57 -9.25
C ASP A 124 -8.58 20.31 -10.63
N ASN A 125 -8.13 21.09 -11.62
CA ASN A 125 -8.62 20.97 -13.00
C ASN A 125 -7.91 19.87 -13.80
N ALA A 126 -6.79 19.33 -13.28
CA ALA A 126 -5.96 18.38 -14.03
C ALA A 126 -6.26 16.93 -13.63
N GLU A 127 -6.43 16.65 -12.34
CA GLU A 127 -6.53 15.27 -11.82
C GLU A 127 -7.93 14.93 -11.25
N SER A 128 -8.85 15.89 -11.19
CA SER A 128 -10.23 15.71 -10.71
C SER A 128 -11.22 16.15 -11.81
N PRO A 129 -12.44 15.57 -11.90
CA PRO A 129 -13.00 14.56 -11.01
C PRO A 129 -12.73 13.09 -11.41
N PHE A 130 -12.25 12.85 -12.64
CA PHE A 130 -12.21 11.51 -13.24
C PHE A 130 -10.82 10.87 -13.32
N ALA A 131 -9.79 11.54 -12.81
CA ALA A 131 -8.43 11.02 -12.76
C ALA A 131 -7.98 10.79 -11.31
N ARG A 132 -6.71 11.03 -10.97
CA ARG A 132 -6.12 10.56 -9.71
C ARG A 132 -6.54 11.36 -8.48
N GLY A 133 -7.04 12.58 -8.66
CA GLY A 133 -7.54 13.46 -7.60
C GLY A 133 -8.91 13.01 -7.05
N GLY A 134 -9.65 12.21 -7.83
CA GLY A 134 -10.97 11.70 -7.46
C GLY A 134 -12.08 12.74 -7.63
N VAL A 135 -13.32 12.38 -7.30
CA VAL A 135 -14.52 13.12 -7.72
C VAL A 135 -14.59 14.55 -7.16
N ASN A 136 -14.02 14.81 -5.99
CA ASN A 136 -14.08 16.12 -5.35
C ASN A 136 -12.79 16.92 -5.59
N ALA A 137 -12.84 17.86 -6.54
CA ALA A 137 -11.71 18.72 -6.92
C ALA A 137 -11.15 19.61 -5.80
N PHE A 138 -11.88 19.79 -4.69
CA PHE A 138 -11.45 20.59 -3.54
C PHE A 138 -10.96 19.75 -2.36
N ALA A 139 -11.15 18.43 -2.39
CA ALA A 139 -10.85 17.58 -1.24
C ALA A 139 -9.34 17.48 -1.00
N TYR A 140 -8.93 17.78 0.23
CA TYR A 140 -7.58 17.49 0.67
C TYR A 140 -7.48 16.04 1.17
N CYS A 141 -6.49 15.30 0.66
CA CYS A 141 -6.22 13.91 1.08
C CYS A 141 -7.41 12.94 0.99
N VAL A 142 -8.41 13.22 0.14
CA VAL A 142 -9.68 12.47 0.10
C VAL A 142 -10.34 12.41 1.49
N ASN A 143 -10.23 13.51 2.24
CA ASN A 143 -10.69 13.69 3.61
C ASN A 143 -10.04 12.77 4.67
N ASP A 144 -8.89 12.15 4.36
CA ASP A 144 -8.11 11.35 5.33
C ASP A 144 -6.65 11.86 5.45
N PRO A 145 -6.45 13.06 6.02
CA PRO A 145 -5.13 13.68 6.15
C PRO A 145 -4.22 13.02 7.19
N VAL A 146 -4.75 12.13 8.04
CA VAL A 146 -3.96 11.40 9.05
C VAL A 146 -3.16 10.28 8.41
N ASN A 147 -3.72 9.61 7.39
CA ASN A 147 -3.08 8.47 6.73
C ASN A 147 -2.52 8.81 5.35
N ARG A 148 -2.75 10.03 4.85
CA ARG A 148 -2.38 10.42 3.50
C ARG A 148 -1.74 11.81 3.46
N LYS A 149 -0.90 12.04 2.45
CA LYS A 149 -0.25 13.33 2.17
C LYS A 149 -0.43 13.68 0.69
N ASP A 150 -0.67 14.95 0.39
CA ASP A 150 -0.67 15.45 -0.98
C ASP A 150 0.43 16.51 -1.14
N ALA A 151 1.65 16.07 -1.44
CA ALA A 151 2.79 16.98 -1.61
C ALA A 151 2.71 17.80 -2.91
N THR A 152 1.97 17.30 -3.91
CA THR A 152 1.78 17.94 -5.21
C THR A 152 0.66 18.97 -5.21
N GLY A 153 -0.20 18.95 -4.20
CA GLY A 153 -1.48 19.65 -4.27
C GLY A 153 -2.27 19.21 -5.51
N MET A 154 -2.31 17.93 -5.85
CA MET A 154 -3.06 17.41 -7.02
C MET A 154 -3.75 16.10 -6.64
N TRP A 155 -3.00 15.14 -6.12
CA TRP A 155 -3.52 13.85 -5.71
C TRP A 155 -2.82 13.33 -4.46
N SER A 156 -3.55 12.51 -3.73
CA SER A 156 -3.15 12.04 -2.41
C SER A 156 -2.36 10.73 -2.48
N LEU A 157 -1.23 10.69 -1.78
CA LEU A 157 -0.44 9.49 -1.55
C LEU A 157 -0.77 8.90 -0.18
N LEU A 158 -1.09 7.60 -0.15
CA LEU A 158 -1.24 6.86 1.10
C LEU A 158 0.13 6.73 1.78
N LYS A 159 0.27 7.34 2.95
CA LYS A 159 1.44 7.19 3.82
C LYS A 159 0.93 6.66 5.16
N PRO A 160 0.61 5.36 5.24
CA PRO A 160 0.07 4.83 6.48
C PRO A 160 1.17 4.90 7.54
N ARG A 161 0.83 5.31 8.77
CA ARG A 161 1.76 5.35 9.93
C ARG A 161 2.54 4.04 10.13
N THR A 162 2.06 2.93 9.58
CA THR A 162 2.74 1.63 9.60
C THR A 162 4.00 1.55 8.74
N TRP A 163 4.23 2.48 7.80
CA TRP A 163 5.40 2.44 6.90
C TRP A 163 6.69 2.75 7.68
N PHE A 164 6.65 3.73 8.58
CA PHE A 164 7.81 4.23 9.32
C PHE A 164 8.10 3.52 10.64
N ARG A 165 7.30 2.49 10.98
CA ARG A 165 7.58 1.62 12.14
C ARG A 165 8.86 0.81 11.93
N SER A 166 9.63 0.64 13.01
CA SER A 166 10.74 -0.32 13.05
C SER A 166 10.26 -1.72 12.67
N ASN A 167 11.19 -2.57 12.18
CA ASN A 167 10.87 -3.97 11.89
C ASN A 167 10.32 -4.69 13.12
N GLN A 168 10.85 -4.36 14.31
CA GLN A 168 10.37 -4.90 15.59
C GLN A 168 8.94 -4.48 15.92
N ALA A 169 8.59 -3.19 15.82
CA ALA A 169 7.21 -2.73 16.06
C ALA A 169 6.21 -3.32 15.05
N LYS A 170 6.65 -3.57 13.81
CA LYS A 170 5.88 -4.27 12.78
C LYS A 170 5.67 -5.76 13.13
N LEU A 171 6.65 -6.40 13.77
CA LEU A 171 6.59 -7.79 14.21
C LEU A 171 5.63 -7.92 15.40
N GLU A 172 5.83 -7.15 16.46
CA GLU A 172 5.03 -7.15 17.69
C GLU A 172 3.54 -6.97 17.40
N GLN A 173 3.17 -5.95 16.63
CA GLN A 173 1.78 -5.71 16.26
C GLN A 173 1.15 -6.90 15.50
N ARG A 174 1.91 -7.59 14.65
CA ARG A 174 1.40 -8.75 13.92
C ARG A 174 1.19 -9.92 14.86
N LEU A 175 2.12 -10.14 15.80
CA LEU A 175 2.00 -11.16 16.84
C LEU A 175 0.78 -10.91 17.74
N GLU A 176 0.55 -9.68 18.17
CA GLU A 176 -0.65 -9.30 18.95
C GLU A 176 -1.95 -9.58 18.21
N SER A 177 -1.96 -9.44 16.88
CA SER A 177 -3.16 -9.72 16.06
C SER A 177 -3.43 -11.21 15.81
N MET A 178 -2.44 -12.09 16.03
CA MET A 178 -2.56 -13.52 15.71
C MET A 178 -3.55 -14.29 16.58
N PRO A 179 -3.58 -14.13 17.92
CA PRO A 179 -4.54 -14.84 18.77
C PRO A 179 -5.99 -14.67 18.33
N ILE A 180 -6.37 -13.45 17.93
CA ILE A 180 -7.73 -13.12 17.45
C ILE A 180 -8.05 -13.88 16.15
N ILE A 181 -7.10 -13.93 15.21
CA ILE A 181 -7.25 -14.65 13.95
C ILE A 181 -7.34 -16.16 14.21
N ILE A 182 -6.48 -16.69 15.09
CA ILE A 182 -6.41 -18.11 15.45
C ILE A 182 -7.72 -18.57 16.10
N GLU A 183 -8.26 -17.81 17.05
CA GLU A 183 -9.53 -18.14 17.70
C GLU A 183 -10.67 -18.20 16.67
N LYS A 184 -10.72 -17.23 15.75
CA LYS A 184 -11.69 -17.22 14.66
C LYS A 184 -11.54 -18.42 13.72
N LEU A 185 -10.30 -18.77 13.38
CA LEU A 185 -10.00 -19.96 12.57
C LEU A 185 -10.47 -21.24 13.26
N LYS A 186 -10.21 -21.40 14.56
CA LYS A 186 -10.68 -22.56 15.34
C LYS A 186 -12.20 -22.72 15.24
N LYS A 187 -12.95 -21.64 15.47
CA LYS A 187 -14.42 -21.64 15.40
C LYS A 187 -14.92 -22.00 14.00
N GLN A 188 -14.39 -21.35 12.96
CA GLN A 188 -14.81 -21.60 11.57
C GLN A 188 -14.40 -23.00 11.07
N THR A 189 -13.26 -23.52 11.51
CA THR A 189 -12.80 -24.86 11.19
C THR A 189 -13.71 -25.90 11.83
N ALA A 190 -14.07 -25.73 13.11
CA ALA A 190 -15.04 -26.58 13.79
C ALA A 190 -16.41 -26.56 13.09
N GLU A 191 -16.90 -25.38 12.71
CA GLU A 191 -18.15 -25.24 11.94
C GLU A 191 -18.07 -26.01 10.61
N LEU A 192 -17.02 -25.80 9.81
CA LEU A 192 -16.88 -26.48 8.52
C LEU A 192 -16.79 -28.00 8.68
N THR A 193 -16.04 -28.50 9.66
CA THR A 193 -15.92 -29.95 9.91
C THR A 193 -17.25 -30.56 10.34
N THR A 194 -18.04 -29.88 11.17
CA THR A 194 -19.39 -30.35 11.55
C THR A 194 -20.34 -30.38 10.36
N LEU A 195 -20.35 -29.35 9.51
CA LEU A 195 -21.15 -29.32 8.29
C LEU A 195 -20.74 -30.41 7.30
N ASN A 196 -19.44 -30.65 7.16
CA ASN A 196 -18.94 -31.71 6.28
C ASN A 196 -19.35 -33.11 6.79
N LYS A 197 -19.35 -33.34 8.11
CA LYS A 197 -19.88 -34.58 8.70
C LYS A 197 -21.39 -34.75 8.44
N LYS A 198 -22.19 -33.69 8.56
CA LYS A 198 -23.64 -33.71 8.27
C LYS A 198 -23.95 -34.10 6.83
N ARG A 199 -23.07 -33.78 5.88
CA ARG A 199 -23.19 -34.19 4.47
C ARG A 199 -23.40 -35.69 4.30
N LYS A 200 -22.85 -36.52 5.20
CA LYS A 200 -23.02 -37.99 5.19
C LYS A 200 -24.49 -38.43 5.33
N TYR A 201 -25.29 -37.68 6.08
CA TYR A 201 -26.67 -38.05 6.40
C TYR A 201 -27.70 -37.22 5.62
N GLU A 202 -27.42 -35.95 5.37
CA GLU A 202 -28.35 -35.00 4.73
C GLU A 202 -28.12 -34.84 3.21
N GLY A 203 -27.00 -35.35 2.68
CA GLY A 203 -26.69 -35.33 1.24
C GLY A 203 -26.48 -33.92 0.69
N ARG A 204 -27.09 -33.62 -0.48
CA ARG A 204 -26.86 -32.38 -1.25
C ARG A 204 -27.44 -31.13 -0.60
N THR A 205 -28.36 -31.27 0.36
CA THR A 205 -29.08 -30.15 0.99
C THR A 205 -28.15 -29.21 1.79
N VAL A 206 -27.02 -29.74 2.29
CA VAL A 206 -26.06 -29.00 3.14
C VAL A 206 -24.97 -28.26 2.33
N ASN A 207 -24.82 -28.57 1.04
CA ASN A 207 -23.71 -28.06 0.21
C ASN A 207 -23.64 -26.53 0.15
N LYS A 208 -24.78 -25.84 0.12
CA LYS A 208 -24.81 -24.36 0.13
C LYS A 208 -24.18 -23.79 1.40
N ARG A 209 -24.46 -24.40 2.56
CA ARG A 209 -23.89 -24.00 3.85
C ARG A 209 -22.40 -24.32 3.92
N ILE A 210 -21.99 -25.50 3.44
CA ILE A 210 -20.56 -25.89 3.34
C ILE A 210 -19.80 -24.89 2.48
N ASN A 211 -20.31 -24.54 1.30
CA ASN A 211 -19.65 -23.58 0.40
C ASN A 211 -19.51 -22.19 1.04
N SER A 212 -20.54 -21.73 1.76
CA SER A 212 -20.49 -20.46 2.48
C SER A 212 -19.47 -20.49 3.63
N ALA A 213 -19.50 -21.54 4.47
CA ALA A 213 -18.57 -21.73 5.57
C ALA A 213 -17.11 -21.83 5.07
N LYS A 214 -16.88 -22.59 3.99
CA LYS A 214 -15.59 -22.69 3.31
C LYS A 214 -15.10 -21.33 2.82
N LYS A 215 -15.94 -20.55 2.14
CA LYS A 215 -15.59 -19.20 1.66
C LYS A 215 -15.21 -18.27 2.81
N ASN A 216 -15.94 -18.35 3.93
CA ASN A 216 -15.67 -17.54 5.11
C ASN A 216 -14.38 -17.96 5.84
N LEU A 217 -14.12 -19.27 5.95
CA LEU A 217 -12.88 -19.82 6.50
C LEU A 217 -11.68 -19.44 5.64
N GLN A 218 -11.80 -19.56 4.31
CA GLN A 218 -10.74 -19.18 3.36
C GLN A 218 -10.32 -17.72 3.53
N LYS A 219 -11.27 -16.79 3.62
CA LYS A 219 -10.97 -15.36 3.86
C LYS A 219 -10.18 -15.12 5.15
N THR A 220 -10.49 -15.86 6.22
CA THR A 220 -9.76 -15.74 7.50
C THR A 220 -8.39 -16.39 7.38
N LEU A 221 -8.27 -17.54 6.70
CA LEU A 221 -7.01 -18.23 6.43
C LEU A 221 -6.05 -17.34 5.64
N ASP A 222 -6.51 -16.70 4.57
CA ASP A 222 -5.70 -15.79 3.74
C ASP A 222 -5.15 -14.62 4.57
N ARG A 223 -5.96 -14.07 5.48
CA ARG A 223 -5.52 -13.03 6.43
C ARG A 223 -4.45 -13.56 7.38
N GLY A 224 -4.62 -14.78 7.91
CA GLY A 224 -3.66 -15.45 8.76
C GLY A 224 -2.33 -15.71 8.06
N LEU A 225 -2.34 -16.31 6.88
CA LEU A 225 -1.15 -16.57 6.07
C LEU A 225 -0.39 -15.29 5.73
N LYS A 226 -1.10 -14.20 5.37
CA LYS A 226 -0.48 -12.90 5.12
C LYS A 226 0.20 -12.34 6.37
N LYS A 227 -0.38 -12.56 7.55
CA LYS A 227 0.18 -12.12 8.83
C LYS A 227 1.39 -12.97 9.21
N GLU A 228 1.33 -14.30 9.05
CA GLU A 228 2.44 -15.24 9.30
C GLU A 228 3.65 -14.92 8.42
N TYR A 229 3.42 -14.75 7.11
CA TYR A 229 4.46 -14.29 6.18
C TYR A 229 5.08 -12.96 6.64
N GLY A 230 4.23 -12.01 7.05
CA GLY A 230 4.68 -10.73 7.56
C GLY A 230 5.49 -10.83 8.86
N ILE A 231 5.17 -11.76 9.75
CA ILE A 231 5.91 -12.02 10.99
C ILE A 231 7.29 -12.56 10.62
N ASN A 232 7.33 -13.68 9.88
CA ASN A 232 8.58 -14.37 9.53
C ASN A 232 9.49 -13.54 8.61
N ARG A 233 8.94 -12.55 7.90
CA ARG A 233 9.74 -11.57 7.13
C ARG A 233 10.57 -10.62 8.01
N TYR A 234 10.12 -10.31 9.23
CA TYR A 234 10.77 -9.32 10.10
C TYR A 234 11.48 -9.94 11.32
N VAL A 235 11.54 -11.26 11.42
CA VAL A 235 12.36 -11.93 12.45
C VAL A 235 13.83 -11.69 12.14
N GLU A 236 14.59 -11.25 13.14
CA GLU A 236 16.02 -10.95 12.99
C GLU A 236 16.85 -12.23 12.80
N ASN A 237 16.57 -13.26 13.60
CA ASN A 237 17.22 -14.56 13.49
C ASN A 237 16.50 -15.44 12.45
N LYS A 238 17.16 -15.73 11.34
CA LYS A 238 16.61 -16.56 10.26
C LYS A 238 16.45 -18.04 10.63
N ASP A 239 17.10 -18.50 11.69
CA ASP A 239 16.96 -19.86 12.22
C ASP A 239 15.65 -20.02 13.02
N PHE A 240 15.00 -18.90 13.38
CA PHE A 240 13.75 -18.89 14.12
C PHE A 240 12.57 -18.57 13.19
N VAL A 241 11.56 -19.45 13.19
CA VAL A 241 10.34 -19.29 12.38
C VAL A 241 9.13 -19.46 13.28
N TYR A 242 8.22 -18.48 13.26
CA TYR A 242 6.92 -18.61 13.90
C TYR A 242 6.04 -19.53 13.07
N ILE A 243 5.50 -20.56 13.72
CA ILE A 243 4.59 -21.54 13.12
C ILE A 243 3.24 -21.43 13.82
N PHE A 244 2.16 -21.37 13.04
CA PHE A 244 0.79 -21.34 13.56
C PHE A 244 0.02 -22.59 13.11
N PRO A 245 -0.02 -23.67 13.93
CA PRO A 245 -0.61 -24.95 13.53
C PRO A 245 -2.07 -24.87 13.06
N GLU A 246 -2.83 -23.90 13.58
CA GLU A 246 -4.23 -23.68 13.23
C GLU A 246 -4.42 -23.24 11.78
N LEU A 247 -3.44 -22.57 11.15
CA LEU A 247 -3.48 -22.27 9.72
C LEU A 247 -3.45 -23.55 8.90
N LYS A 248 -2.58 -24.49 9.27
CA LYS A 248 -2.48 -25.81 8.62
C LYS A 248 -3.75 -26.63 8.80
N LYS A 249 -4.33 -26.62 10.01
CA LYS A 249 -5.62 -27.30 10.28
C LYS A 249 -6.78 -26.72 9.47
N ALA A 250 -6.86 -25.39 9.37
CA ALA A 250 -7.86 -24.73 8.55
C ALA A 250 -7.69 -25.08 7.07
N GLN A 251 -6.45 -25.10 6.55
CA GLN A 251 -6.16 -25.51 5.19
C GLN A 251 -6.60 -26.95 4.92
N GLN A 252 -6.28 -27.88 5.83
CA GLN A 252 -6.74 -29.27 5.74
C GLN A 252 -8.27 -29.37 5.72
N ALA A 253 -8.97 -28.69 6.63
CA ALA A 253 -10.44 -28.71 6.67
C ALA A 253 -11.09 -28.17 5.38
N ILE A 254 -10.46 -27.19 4.72
CA ILE A 254 -10.92 -26.69 3.42
C ILE A 254 -10.76 -27.77 2.34
N THR A 255 -9.62 -28.46 2.30
CA THR A 255 -9.36 -29.58 1.38
C THR A 255 -10.32 -30.75 1.64
N ASP A 256 -10.54 -31.13 2.90
CA ASP A 256 -11.45 -32.22 3.25
C ASP A 256 -12.92 -31.89 2.90
N SER A 257 -13.26 -30.60 2.83
CA SER A 257 -14.60 -30.14 2.44
C SER A 257 -14.83 -30.15 0.93
N THR A 258 -13.77 -30.20 0.10
CA THR A 258 -13.95 -30.37 -1.35
C THR A 258 -14.44 -31.78 -1.64
N PRO A 259 -15.54 -31.96 -2.40
CA PRO A 259 -15.91 -33.28 -2.87
C PRO A 259 -14.78 -33.85 -3.74
N ASP A 260 -14.52 -35.15 -3.60
CA ASP A 260 -13.63 -35.89 -4.47
C ASP A 260 -14.27 -35.97 -5.86
N THR A 261 -14.01 -34.97 -6.69
CA THR A 261 -14.56 -34.91 -8.05
C THR A 261 -13.59 -35.54 -9.02
N TYR A 262 -13.40 -36.86 -8.95
CA TYR A 262 -13.13 -37.58 -10.18
C TYR A 262 -14.44 -37.75 -10.93
N ARG A 263 -14.65 -36.90 -11.93
CA ARG A 263 -15.69 -37.07 -12.95
C ARG A 263 -14.95 -37.36 -14.26
N PRO A 264 -14.98 -38.58 -14.80
CA PRO A 264 -14.70 -38.73 -16.22
C PRO A 264 -15.77 -37.88 -16.92
N THR A 265 -15.34 -36.94 -17.75
CA THR A 265 -16.25 -36.15 -18.57
C THR A 265 -17.02 -37.11 -19.46
N SER A 266 -18.28 -37.39 -19.13
CA SER A 266 -19.23 -38.05 -20.03
C SER A 266 -19.56 -37.06 -21.15
N GLY A 267 -18.67 -37.01 -22.14
CA GLY A 267 -18.69 -35.99 -23.18
C GLY A 267 -17.86 -36.37 -24.39
N HIS A 268 -17.78 -37.67 -24.70
CA HIS A 268 -17.64 -38.19 -26.06
C HIS A 268 -18.21 -39.61 -26.01
N THR A 269 -19.53 -39.74 -26.03
CA THR A 269 -20.14 -40.90 -26.67
C THR A 269 -19.88 -40.72 -28.15
N ASP A 270 -18.68 -41.10 -28.59
CA ASP A 270 -18.46 -41.25 -30.01
C ASP A 270 -19.35 -42.42 -30.42
N SER A 271 -20.37 -42.10 -31.20
CA SER A 271 -21.31 -43.02 -31.81
C SER A 271 -20.60 -43.83 -32.90
N GLY A 272 -19.62 -44.64 -32.49
CA GLY A 272 -18.86 -45.56 -33.33
C GLY A 272 -19.48 -46.96 -33.29
N ASN A 273 -20.55 -47.15 -34.05
CA ASN A 273 -21.09 -48.41 -34.60
C ASN A 273 -21.16 -49.69 -33.73
N MET A 274 -22.40 -50.11 -33.48
CA MET A 274 -22.86 -51.42 -32.98
C MET A 274 -22.55 -52.64 -33.89
N PHE A 275 -21.66 -52.51 -34.89
CA PHE A 275 -21.44 -53.56 -35.92
C PHE A 275 -19.99 -54.00 -36.13
N TYR A 276 -19.05 -53.65 -35.26
CA TYR A 276 -17.72 -54.28 -35.28
C TYR A 276 -17.36 -54.86 -33.92
N ALA A 277 -17.46 -56.18 -33.84
CA ALA A 277 -16.91 -56.98 -32.77
C ALA A 277 -15.39 -57.20 -32.98
N GLN A 278 -14.67 -57.13 -31.85
CA GLN A 278 -13.31 -57.63 -31.55
C GLN A 278 -12.05 -56.89 -32.07
N LYS A 279 -11.48 -56.10 -31.14
CA LYS A 279 -10.13 -56.17 -30.52
C LYS A 279 -8.89 -56.48 -31.37
N LYS A 280 -7.81 -55.70 -31.15
CA LYS A 280 -6.45 -56.19 -30.78
C LYS A 280 -5.48 -55.01 -30.56
N HIS A 281 -4.51 -55.22 -29.66
CA HIS A 281 -3.38 -54.34 -29.30
C HIS A 281 -3.53 -53.43 -28.07
N ASP A 282 -3.69 -54.07 -26.91
CA ASP A 282 -2.83 -53.72 -25.78
C ASP A 282 -1.59 -54.63 -25.87
N ASP A 283 -0.46 -54.08 -26.33
CA ASP A 283 0.86 -54.66 -26.05
C ASP A 283 1.61 -53.65 -25.15
N PRO A 284 1.88 -53.99 -23.88
CA PRO A 284 2.56 -53.08 -22.96
C PRO A 284 4.05 -52.85 -23.27
N ASN A 285 4.61 -53.48 -24.32
CA ASN A 285 6.01 -53.31 -24.75
C ASN A 285 6.15 -52.83 -26.22
N ASP A 286 5.18 -52.11 -26.79
CA ASP A 286 5.30 -51.58 -28.16
C ASP A 286 6.18 -50.31 -28.22
N ASP A 287 7.43 -50.51 -28.68
CA ASP A 287 8.46 -49.47 -28.84
C ASP A 287 8.09 -48.35 -29.84
N ARG A 288 6.98 -48.46 -30.57
CA ARG A 288 6.51 -47.45 -31.54
C ARG A 288 5.89 -46.20 -30.90
N ASN A 289 5.65 -46.18 -29.59
CA ASN A 289 5.19 -44.97 -28.89
C ASN A 289 6.30 -43.91 -28.64
N TYR A 290 7.57 -44.23 -28.90
CA TYR A 290 8.73 -43.34 -28.64
C TYR A 290 9.60 -43.08 -29.88
N GLN A 291 9.00 -42.78 -31.04
CA GLN A 291 9.77 -42.30 -32.20
C GLN A 291 9.36 -40.90 -32.66
N PHE A 292 10.32 -39.98 -32.51
CA PHE A 292 10.35 -38.62 -33.05
C PHE A 292 10.82 -38.63 -34.52
N GLY A 293 10.05 -37.97 -35.41
CA GLY A 293 10.45 -37.54 -36.77
C GLY A 293 10.53 -38.68 -37.79
N ALA A 294 10.26 -38.52 -39.09
CA ALA A 294 9.96 -37.43 -40.00
C ALA A 294 9.28 -38.10 -41.25
N VAL A 295 8.80 -37.48 -42.33
CA VAL A 295 9.32 -36.43 -43.20
C VAL A 295 8.15 -36.09 -44.15
N ASP A 296 7.84 -34.81 -44.36
CA ASP A 296 7.09 -34.38 -45.55
C ASP A 296 8.08 -34.03 -46.65
N SER A 297 7.83 -34.59 -47.83
CA SER A 297 8.66 -34.49 -49.02
C SER A 297 8.36 -33.20 -49.78
N ASN A 298 9.36 -32.34 -49.91
CA ASN A 298 9.65 -31.48 -51.07
C ASN A 298 10.63 -30.38 -50.67
N ASN A 299 11.92 -30.60 -50.90
CA ASN A 299 12.74 -29.51 -51.40
C ASN A 299 13.93 -30.05 -52.21
N GLU A 300 14.17 -29.36 -53.31
CA GLU A 300 14.89 -29.81 -54.48
C GLU A 300 16.41 -29.94 -54.31
N MET A 301 16.96 -30.92 -55.03
CA MET A 301 18.23 -30.93 -55.75
C MET A 301 19.41 -30.08 -55.25
N ARG A 302 20.47 -30.75 -54.80
CA ARG A 302 21.69 -30.98 -55.62
C ARG A 302 22.65 -31.95 -54.93
N ARG A 303 23.14 -32.89 -55.74
CA ARG A 303 24.05 -34.00 -55.41
C ARG A 303 25.54 -33.55 -55.52
N PRO A 304 26.51 -34.40 -55.15
CA PRO A 304 27.67 -34.07 -54.31
C PRO A 304 28.94 -33.86 -55.13
N GLN A 305 30.10 -33.69 -54.48
CA GLN A 305 31.31 -34.52 -54.67
C GLN A 305 32.35 -34.23 -53.57
N SER A 306 33.03 -35.31 -53.18
CA SER A 306 34.19 -35.47 -52.28
C SER A 306 35.35 -34.51 -52.60
N LYS A 307 36.27 -34.17 -51.69
CA LYS A 307 36.98 -34.93 -50.65
C LYS A 307 37.18 -34.08 -49.39
#